data_AF-A0A7X7QIH6-F1
#
_entry.id   AF-A0A7X7QIH6-F1
#
_cell.length_a   1.000
_cell.length_b   1.000
_cell.length_c   1.000
_cell.angle_alpha   90.00
_cell.angle_beta   90.00
_cell.angle_gamma   90.00
#
_symmetry.space_group_name_H-M   'P 1'
#
loop_
_entity.id
_entity.type
_entity.pdbx_description
1 polymer ?
#
loop_
_entity_poly.entity_id
_entity_poly.type
_entity_poly.pdbx_seq_one_letter_code
_entity_poly.pdbx_strand_id
1 'polypeptide(L)'
;MNSTDIAKPTIARAKPLPLPENFVSVQPGGGMCYRIELAWGRWRRWRLKTFRPGYVRRMAERRRGSTDGAPHEIVDPRDLKYCRNRCDCEWDAADDPFRWRRNLWFTHW
;
A
#
# COMPACT_ATOMS: atom_id res chain seq x y z
N MET A 1 -42.49 2.20 -35.73
CA MET A 1 -42.08 1.49 -34.49
C MET A 1 -40.81 2.16 -34.00
N ASN A 2 -40.92 2.96 -32.93
CA ASN A 2 -39.86 3.86 -32.49
C ASN A 2 -38.82 3.11 -31.64
N SER A 3 -37.56 3.11 -32.09
CA SER A 3 -36.41 2.67 -31.30
C SER A 3 -36.23 3.60 -30.09
N THR A 4 -36.52 3.10 -28.90
CA THR A 4 -36.14 3.75 -27.64
C THR A 4 -34.66 3.54 -27.38
N ASP A 5 -33.83 4.53 -27.72
CA ASP A 5 -32.46 4.65 -27.24
C ASP A 5 -32.49 4.89 -25.73
N ILE A 6 -32.21 3.84 -24.95
CA ILE A 6 -32.05 3.94 -23.49
C ILE A 6 -30.68 4.58 -23.23
N ALA A 7 -30.66 5.90 -23.01
CA ALA A 7 -29.46 6.61 -22.60
C ALA A 7 -28.94 6.02 -21.27
N LYS A 8 -27.70 5.52 -21.27
CA LYS A 8 -27.03 5.04 -20.06
C LYS A 8 -26.91 6.20 -19.05
N PRO A 9 -27.38 6.05 -17.80
CA PRO A 9 -27.22 7.08 -16.80
C PRO A 9 -25.72 7.26 -16.51
N THR A 10 -25.26 8.50 -16.67
CA THR A 10 -23.89 8.88 -16.31
C THR A 10 -23.84 8.97 -14.79
N ILE A 11 -23.35 7.91 -14.14
CA ILE A 11 -23.21 7.87 -12.68
C ILE A 11 -22.09 8.85 -12.31
N ALA A 12 -22.46 9.98 -11.71
CA ALA A 12 -21.50 10.92 -11.16
C ALA A 12 -20.67 10.22 -10.06
N ARG A 13 -19.34 10.27 -10.18
CA ARG A 13 -18.43 9.65 -9.23
C ARG A 13 -18.59 10.32 -7.85
N ALA A 14 -18.96 9.55 -6.84
CA ALA A 14 -19.13 10.05 -5.48
C ALA A 14 -17.82 10.64 -4.93
N LYS A 15 -17.92 11.72 -4.15
CA LYS A 15 -16.77 12.32 -3.45
C LYS A 15 -16.33 11.37 -2.33
N PRO A 16 -15.04 10.99 -2.25
CA PRO A 16 -14.57 10.10 -1.19
C PRO A 16 -14.69 10.80 0.17
N LEU A 17 -15.36 10.14 1.12
CA LEU A 17 -15.36 10.54 2.52
C LEU A 17 -14.10 10.00 3.21
N PRO A 18 -13.54 10.72 4.20
CA PRO A 18 -12.42 10.22 4.99
C PRO A 18 -12.83 8.93 5.72
N LEU A 19 -11.92 7.95 5.75
CA LEU A 19 -12.15 6.71 6.49
C LEU A 19 -12.30 7.02 7.99
N PRO A 20 -13.23 6.36 8.71
CA PRO A 20 -13.37 6.53 10.15
C PRO A 20 -12.05 6.19 10.87
N GLU A 21 -11.70 6.93 11.93
CA GLU A 21 -10.43 6.80 12.66
C GLU A 21 -10.19 5.38 13.21
N ASN A 22 -11.27 4.63 13.43
CA ASN A 22 -11.25 3.25 13.90
C ASN A 22 -10.65 2.26 12.89
N PHE A 23 -10.46 2.65 11.63
CA PHE A 23 -9.85 1.81 10.60
C PHE A 23 -8.32 1.79 10.74
N VAL A 24 -7.92 0.97 11.72
CA VAL A 24 -6.60 0.37 12.05
C VAL A 24 -5.67 0.09 10.87
N SER A 25 -6.23 -0.64 9.92
CA SER A 25 -5.49 -1.27 8.84
C SER A 25 -6.42 -1.53 7.67
N VAL A 26 -5.86 -1.71 6.47
CA VAL A 26 -6.60 -2.07 5.25
C VAL A 26 -7.29 -3.44 5.38
N GLN A 27 -6.82 -4.31 6.28
CA GLN A 27 -7.41 -5.63 6.49
C GLN A 27 -8.30 -5.66 7.75
N PRO A 28 -9.62 -5.92 7.62
CA PRO A 28 -10.55 -5.90 8.76
C PRO A 28 -10.38 -7.09 9.72
N GLY A 29 -9.61 -8.12 9.33
CA GLY A 29 -9.33 -9.29 10.15
C GLY A 29 -7.98 -9.19 10.86
N GLY A 30 -7.95 -8.70 12.09
CA GLY A 30 -6.77 -8.70 12.97
C GLY A 30 -6.38 -10.10 13.48
N GLY A 31 -6.28 -11.09 12.59
CA GLY A 31 -6.03 -12.49 12.93
C GLY A 31 -4.56 -12.83 13.27
N MET A 32 -4.32 -14.07 13.70
CA MET A 32 -2.97 -14.59 14.02
C MET A 32 -2.00 -14.43 12.84
N CYS A 33 -2.46 -14.72 11.62
CA CYS A 33 -1.64 -14.56 10.40
C CYS A 33 -1.19 -13.12 10.19
N TYR A 34 -2.06 -12.14 10.45
CA TYR A 34 -1.71 -10.72 10.37
C TYR A 34 -0.62 -10.35 11.38
N ARG A 35 -0.70 -10.87 12.62
CA ARG A 35 0.36 -10.66 13.64
C ARG A 35 1.69 -11.26 13.22
N ILE A 36 1.69 -12.45 12.62
CA ILE A 36 2.90 -13.09 12.08
C ILE A 36 3.49 -12.24 10.94
N GLU A 37 2.65 -11.73 10.04
CA GLU A 37 3.11 -10.85 8.96
C GLU A 37 3.72 -9.55 9.49
N LEU A 38 3.14 -8.94 10.54
CA LEU A 38 3.72 -7.76 11.19
C LEU A 38 5.05 -8.06 11.87
N ALA A 39 5.16 -9.19 12.58
CA ALA A 39 6.39 -9.63 13.22
C ALA A 39 7.49 -9.90 12.17
N TRP A 40 7.13 -10.57 11.07
CA TRP A 40 8.00 -10.78 9.91
C TRP A 40 8.44 -9.45 9.29
N GLY A 41 7.53 -8.48 9.17
CA GLY A 41 7.83 -7.12 8.72
C GLY A 41 8.90 -6.44 9.59
N ARG A 42 8.80 -6.57 10.92
CA ARG A 42 9.80 -6.04 11.86
C ARG A 42 11.17 -6.71 11.68
N TRP A 43 11.21 -8.03 11.63
CA TRP A 43 12.47 -8.77 11.42
C TRP A 43 13.12 -8.44 10.08
N ARG A 44 12.32 -8.34 9.01
CA ARG A 44 12.76 -7.97 7.67
C ARG A 44 13.38 -6.57 7.65
N ARG A 45 12.74 -5.57 8.26
CA ARG A 45 13.27 -4.21 8.34
C ARG A 45 14.58 -4.16 9.11
N TRP A 46 14.65 -4.84 10.25
CA TRP A 46 15.88 -4.97 11.01
C TRP A 46 16.99 -5.57 10.16
N ARG A 47 16.74 -6.71 9.49
CA ARG A 47 17.71 -7.36 8.60
C ARG A 47 18.15 -6.44 7.46
N LEU A 48 17.25 -5.67 6.84
CA LEU A 48 17.61 -4.75 5.76
C LEU A 48 18.49 -3.60 6.25
N LYS A 49 18.19 -3.03 7.42
CA LYS A 49 19.00 -1.97 8.04
C LYS A 49 20.39 -2.48 8.41
N THR A 50 20.49 -3.70 8.93
CA THR A 50 21.78 -4.30 9.34
C THR A 50 22.63 -4.74 8.15
N PHE A 51 22.07 -5.49 7.20
CA PHE A 51 22.86 -6.13 6.14
C PHE A 51 22.87 -5.37 4.80
N ARG A 52 21.94 -4.43 4.57
CA ARG A 52 21.83 -3.68 3.31
C ARG A 52 21.55 -2.18 3.54
N PRO A 53 22.37 -1.45 4.31
CA PRO A 53 22.14 -0.04 4.59
C PRO A 53 22.11 0.83 3.31
N GLY A 54 22.94 0.50 2.31
CA GLY A 54 22.94 1.21 1.02
C GLY A 54 21.63 1.06 0.25
N TYR A 55 20.96 -0.10 0.36
CA TYR A 55 19.62 -0.28 -0.20
C TYR A 55 18.61 0.62 0.52
N VAL A 56 18.62 0.62 1.85
CA VAL A 56 17.69 1.42 2.67
C VAL A 56 17.85 2.90 2.36
N ARG A 57 19.10 3.39 2.27
CA ARG A 57 19.40 4.77 1.89
C ARG A 57 18.84 5.11 0.51
N ARG A 58 19.10 4.27 -0.50
CA ARG A 58 18.57 4.48 -1.86
C ARG A 58 17.04 4.51 -1.89
N MET A 59 16.38 3.66 -1.10
CA MET A 59 14.92 3.68 -1.00
C MET A 59 14.42 4.94 -0.31
N ALA A 60 15.09 5.42 0.74
CA ALA A 60 14.74 6.67 1.41
C ALA A 60 14.89 7.88 0.47
N GLU A 61 15.97 7.94 -0.32
CA GLU A 61 16.21 9.02 -1.29
C GLU A 61 15.17 9.06 -2.42
N ARG A 62 14.67 7.89 -2.85
CA ARG A 62 13.67 7.76 -3.93
C ARG A 62 12.23 7.86 -3.45
N ARG A 63 12.00 7.86 -2.13
CA ARG A 63 10.66 7.92 -1.54
C ARG A 63 10.09 9.32 -1.75
N ARG A 64 8.89 9.39 -2.32
CA ARG A 64 8.11 10.63 -2.48
C ARG A 64 6.96 10.62 -1.49
N GLY A 65 6.46 11.80 -1.11
CA GLY A 65 5.34 11.94 -0.17
C GLY A 65 5.71 11.78 1.31
N SER A 66 4.68 11.78 2.17
CA SER A 66 4.86 11.72 3.62
C SER A 66 4.68 10.31 4.18
N THR A 67 5.49 9.96 5.18
CA THR A 67 5.32 8.74 6.01
C THR A 67 4.48 8.97 7.25
N ASP A 68 3.97 10.19 7.46
CA ASP A 68 3.15 10.52 8.62
C ASP A 68 1.91 9.62 8.66
N GLY A 69 1.54 9.15 9.85
CA GLY A 69 0.42 8.21 10.04
C GLY A 69 0.76 6.72 9.83
N ALA A 70 1.97 6.37 9.37
CA ALA A 70 2.39 4.99 9.29
C ALA A 70 2.63 4.37 10.69
N PRO A 71 2.10 3.17 11.00
CA PRO A 71 2.29 2.50 12.29
C PRO A 71 3.70 1.91 12.47
N HIS A 72 4.49 1.85 11.40
CA HIS A 72 5.87 1.37 11.40
C HIS A 72 6.74 2.16 10.42
N GLU A 73 8.05 2.13 10.65
CA GLU A 73 9.04 2.74 9.76
C GLU A 73 8.90 2.18 8.33
N ILE A 74 8.75 3.08 7.36
CA ILE A 74 8.59 2.74 5.94
C ILE A 74 9.97 2.71 5.28
N VAL A 75 10.50 1.49 5.15
CA VAL A 75 11.84 1.23 4.59
C VAL A 75 11.76 0.93 3.09
N ASP A 76 10.69 0.25 2.64
CA ASP A 76 10.50 -0.08 1.24
C ASP A 76 9.01 -0.17 0.83
N PRO A 77 8.70 -0.28 -0.49
CA PRO A 77 7.33 -0.36 -0.99
C PRO A 77 6.50 -1.50 -0.40
N ARG A 78 7.13 -2.53 0.17
CA ARG A 78 6.42 -3.67 0.77
C ARG A 78 5.85 -3.32 2.15
N ASP A 79 6.44 -2.34 2.86
CA ASP A 79 5.91 -1.85 4.13
C ASP A 79 4.56 -1.13 3.98
N LEU A 80 4.25 -0.64 2.77
CA LEU A 80 3.00 0.04 2.45
C LEU A 80 1.77 -0.88 2.41
N LYS A 81 1.95 -2.21 2.36
CA LYS A 81 0.84 -3.18 2.20
C LYS A 81 -0.30 -2.95 3.22
N TYR A 82 0.01 -2.49 4.43
CA TYR A 82 -0.98 -2.36 5.51
C TYR A 82 -1.29 -0.93 5.94
N CYS A 83 -0.51 0.06 5.48
CA CYS A 83 -0.64 1.45 5.90
C CYS A 83 -0.72 2.45 4.74
N ARG A 84 -0.89 1.98 3.50
CA ARG A 84 -1.11 2.84 2.33
C ARG A 84 -2.37 3.72 2.45
N ASN A 85 -3.33 3.34 3.30
CA ASN A 85 -4.49 4.17 3.61
C ASN A 85 -4.19 5.32 4.59
N ARG A 86 -2.98 5.36 5.17
CA ARG A 86 -2.59 6.30 6.23
C ARG A 86 -1.38 7.13 5.92
N CYS A 87 -0.62 6.76 4.91
CA CYS A 87 0.56 7.49 4.48
C CYS A 87 0.53 7.64 2.97
N ASP A 88 0.95 8.82 2.52
CA ASP A 88 0.99 9.19 1.10
C ASP A 88 2.35 8.87 0.47
N CYS A 89 3.20 8.13 1.17
CA CYS A 89 4.51 7.80 0.65
C CYS A 89 4.45 6.76 -0.48
N GLU A 90 5.21 7.03 -1.53
CA GLU A 90 5.25 6.21 -2.73
C GLU A 90 6.64 6.16 -3.34
N TRP A 91 6.80 5.22 -4.27
CA TRP A 91 7.98 5.07 -5.12
C TRP A 91 7.53 5.01 -6.56
N ASP A 92 8.39 5.54 -7.45
CA ASP A 92 8.19 5.41 -8.88
C ASP A 92 8.19 3.94 -9.29
N ALA A 93 7.49 3.62 -10.38
CA ALA A 93 7.48 2.29 -10.94
C ALA A 93 8.87 1.82 -11.37
N ALA A 94 9.75 2.75 -11.80
CA ALA A 94 11.14 2.45 -12.13
C ALA A 94 12.00 2.16 -10.88
N ASP A 95 11.60 2.69 -9.74
CA ASP A 95 12.33 2.61 -8.48
C ASP A 95 11.85 1.48 -7.57
N ASP A 96 10.68 0.88 -7.86
CA ASP A 96 10.10 -0.25 -7.14
C ASP A 96 10.58 -1.61 -7.69
N PRO A 97 11.55 -2.29 -7.03
CA PRO A 97 12.05 -3.59 -7.49
C PRO A 97 11.02 -4.71 -7.33
N PHE A 98 9.92 -4.47 -6.63
CA PHE A 98 8.87 -5.44 -6.34
C PHE A 98 7.64 -5.26 -7.22
N ARG A 99 7.70 -4.37 -8.22
CA ARG A 99 6.61 -4.12 -9.17
C ARG A 99 6.12 -5.42 -9.83
N TRP A 100 7.01 -6.36 -10.13
CA TRP A 100 6.67 -7.65 -10.73
C TRP A 100 5.60 -8.43 -9.94
N ARG A 101 5.44 -8.17 -8.63
CA ARG A 101 4.38 -8.76 -7.81
C ARG A 101 2.97 -8.38 -8.28
N ARG A 102 2.80 -7.18 -8.85
CA ARG A 102 1.52 -6.75 -9.44
C ARG A 102 1.21 -7.45 -10.76
N ASN A 103 2.15 -8.19 -11.32
CA ASN A 103 1.95 -8.97 -12.54
C ASN A 103 1.67 -10.46 -12.22
N LEU A 104 1.51 -10.80 -10.94
CA LEU A 104 1.14 -12.14 -10.52
C LEU A 104 -0.38 -12.23 -10.52
N TRP A 105 -0.92 -13.13 -11.32
CA TRP A 105 -2.37 -13.31 -11.49
C TRP A 105 -3.13 -13.56 -10.17
N PHE A 106 -2.48 -14.14 -9.16
CA PHE A 106 -3.10 -14.43 -7.85
C PHE A 106 -2.93 -13.32 -6.80
N THR A 107 -2.28 -12.19 -7.11
CA THR A 107 -2.15 -11.04 -6.19
C THR A 107 -3.24 -9.98 -6.40
N HIS A 108 -4.09 -10.15 -7.41
CA HIS A 108 -5.29 -9.35 -7.63
C HIS A 108 -6.46 -9.98 -6.86
N TRP A 109 -6.70 -9.51 -5.63
CA TRP A 109 -7.88 -9.81 -4.83
C TRP A 109 -8.46 -8.52 -4.27
#